data_AF-A0A4V2PHQ5-F1
#
_entry.id   AF-A0A4V2PHQ5-F1
#
_cell.length_a   1.000
_cell.length_b   1.000
_cell.length_c   1.000
_cell.angle_alpha   90.00
_cell.angle_beta   90.00
_cell.angle_gamma   90.00
#
_symmetry.space_group_name_H-M   'P 1'
#
loop_
_entity.id
_entity.type
_entity.pdbx_description
1 polymer ?
#
loop_
_entity_poly.entity_id
_entity_poly.type
_entity_poly.pdbx_seq_one_letter_code
_entity_poly.pdbx_strand_id
1 'polypeptide(L)'
;MAIQFEDDRETVTQGPSWTDVLIASEICDGVFDVRWDVRPRLRRWLAAHDLPTACLREAHLPSVDAWALLDGGVISVSSVTVAGATPEPAWSPPLSAGMRVIGFRAFRLLVAELALAGPSSTLPGEPSTDPDALRAAFEGRVPDGATTEQAELLATCTDRSSLRWVAAALASPG
;
A
#
# COMPACT_ATOMS: atom_id res chain seq x y z
N MET A 1 21.99 18.90 50.73
CA MET A 1 22.59 18.46 49.46
C MET A 1 21.70 17.34 48.95
N ALA A 2 20.74 17.67 48.07
CA ALA A 2 19.76 16.74 47.54
C ALA A 2 20.24 16.27 46.15
N ILE A 3 20.27 14.97 45.95
CA ILE A 3 20.73 14.32 44.73
C ILE A 3 19.49 14.22 43.82
N GLN A 4 19.48 14.97 42.72
CA GLN A 4 18.46 14.84 41.68
C GLN A 4 18.68 13.51 40.95
N PHE A 5 17.65 12.68 40.93
CA PHE A 5 17.57 11.55 40.01
C PHE A 5 17.24 12.11 38.63
N GLU A 6 18.22 12.08 37.73
CA GLU A 6 17.99 12.30 36.31
C GLU A 6 17.21 11.09 35.76
N ASP A 7 15.99 11.37 35.34
CA ASP A 7 15.08 10.46 34.63
C ASP A 7 15.71 10.17 33.26
N ASP A 8 16.48 9.07 33.18
CA ASP A 8 17.00 8.48 31.95
C ASP A 8 15.82 7.99 31.11
N ARG A 9 15.18 8.92 30.37
CA ARG A 9 14.21 8.57 29.34
C ARG A 9 14.97 7.95 28.19
N GLU A 10 14.92 6.62 28.16
CA GLU A 10 15.21 5.80 27.00
C GLU A 10 14.73 6.52 25.74
N THR A 11 15.69 6.88 24.91
CA THR A 11 15.43 7.37 23.56
C THR A 11 14.84 6.21 22.78
N VAL A 12 13.51 6.12 22.78
CA VAL A 12 12.75 5.28 21.85
C VAL A 12 13.33 5.56 20.48
N THR A 13 14.02 4.58 19.90
CA THR A 13 14.64 4.71 18.58
C THR A 13 13.51 4.87 17.58
N GLN A 14 13.13 6.12 17.34
CA GLN A 14 12.02 6.47 16.47
C GLN A 14 12.45 6.11 15.04
N GLY A 15 11.85 5.07 14.47
CA GLY A 15 12.07 4.70 13.07
C GLY A 15 11.78 5.89 12.13
N PRO A 16 12.16 5.78 10.84
CA PRO A 16 11.88 6.86 9.88
C PRO A 16 10.39 7.21 9.86
N SER A 17 10.08 8.47 9.61
CA SER A 17 8.69 8.93 9.50
C SER A 17 8.00 8.17 8.38
N TRP A 18 6.73 7.79 8.59
CA TRP A 18 5.94 7.15 7.54
C TRP A 18 5.91 7.97 6.25
N THR A 19 5.89 9.30 6.36
CA THR A 19 5.88 10.24 5.21
C THR A 19 7.15 10.16 4.37
N ASP A 20 8.26 9.70 4.94
CA ASP A 20 9.54 9.55 4.22
C ASP A 20 9.56 8.27 3.37
N VAL A 21 8.60 7.37 3.58
CA VAL A 21 8.58 6.01 3.01
C VAL A 21 7.31 5.75 2.19
N LEU A 22 6.16 6.20 2.69
CA LEU A 22 4.84 6.06 2.10
C LEU A 22 4.33 7.48 1.79
N ILE A 23 4.45 7.87 0.54
CA ILE A 23 4.15 9.22 0.07
C ILE A 23 2.70 9.24 -0.40
N ALA A 24 1.87 10.13 0.14
CA ALA A 24 0.49 10.28 -0.33
C ALA A 24 0.47 10.55 -1.83
N SER A 25 -0.31 9.76 -2.57
CA SER A 25 -0.36 9.85 -4.03
C SER A 25 -1.40 10.87 -4.48
N GLU A 26 -1.12 11.60 -5.55
CA GLU A 26 -2.07 12.54 -6.16
C GLU A 26 -3.22 11.84 -6.92
N ILE A 27 -3.30 10.51 -6.89
CA ILE A 27 -4.34 9.74 -7.59
C ILE A 27 -5.67 9.88 -6.87
N CYS A 28 -5.72 9.54 -5.57
CA CYS A 28 -6.85 9.75 -4.68
C CYS A 28 -6.43 9.46 -3.23
N ASP A 29 -7.29 9.83 -2.29
CA ASP A 29 -7.14 9.47 -0.88
C ASP A 29 -7.03 7.95 -0.72
N GLY A 30 -6.23 7.52 0.26
CA GLY A 30 -5.99 6.10 0.53
C GLY A 30 -5.01 5.41 -0.44
N VAL A 31 -4.36 6.15 -1.36
CA VAL A 31 -3.29 5.62 -2.22
C VAL A 31 -1.96 6.25 -1.84
N PHE A 32 -0.95 5.41 -1.61
CA PHE A 32 0.39 5.84 -1.16
C PHE A 32 1.48 5.23 -2.04
N ASP A 33 2.33 6.06 -2.64
CA ASP A 33 3.51 5.62 -3.38
C ASP A 33 4.61 5.18 -2.40
N VAL A 34 5.21 4.02 -2.66
CA VAL A 34 6.27 3.43 -1.81
C VAL A 34 7.64 3.89 -2.32
N ARG A 35 8.46 4.46 -1.43
CA ARG A 35 9.84 4.86 -1.72
C ARG A 35 10.68 3.67 -2.16
N TRP A 36 11.54 3.89 -3.15
CA TRP A 36 12.21 2.85 -3.92
C TRP A 36 13.09 1.88 -3.12
N ASP A 37 13.73 2.36 -2.05
CA ASP A 37 14.64 1.60 -1.18
C ASP A 37 13.91 0.67 -0.21
N VAL A 38 12.65 0.97 0.12
CA VAL A 38 11.80 0.12 0.98
C VAL A 38 11.12 -1.00 0.19
N ARG A 39 11.02 -0.83 -1.14
CA ARG A 39 10.36 -1.79 -2.04
C ARG A 39 10.82 -3.24 -1.87
N PRO A 40 12.12 -3.56 -1.83
CA PRO A 40 12.56 -4.94 -1.67
C PRO A 40 12.14 -5.56 -0.33
N ARG A 41 12.16 -4.76 0.76
CA ARG A 41 11.71 -5.21 2.08
C ARG A 41 10.22 -5.51 2.10
N LEU A 42 9.41 -4.61 1.53
CA LEU A 42 7.97 -4.80 1.42
C LEU A 42 7.63 -6.06 0.60
N ARG A 43 8.28 -6.28 -0.54
CA ARG A 43 8.08 -7.49 -1.35
C ARG A 43 8.39 -8.78 -0.59
N ARG A 44 9.47 -8.81 0.19
CA ARG A 44 9.81 -9.97 1.03
C ARG A 44 8.77 -10.21 2.10
N TRP A 45 8.28 -9.14 2.73
CA TRP A 45 7.21 -9.24 3.72
C TRP A 45 5.93 -9.79 3.08
N LEU A 46 5.49 -9.26 1.93
CA LEU A 46 4.31 -9.75 1.21
C LEU A 46 4.44 -11.24 0.85
N ALA A 47 5.59 -11.67 0.35
CA ALA A 47 5.86 -13.05 -0.01
C ALA A 47 5.86 -14.01 1.19
N ALA A 48 6.13 -13.53 2.40
CA ALA A 48 6.15 -14.35 3.61
C ALA A 48 4.77 -14.58 4.24
N HIS A 49 3.73 -13.88 3.77
CA HIS A 49 2.41 -13.84 4.42
C HIS A 49 1.29 -14.56 3.65
N ASP A 50 1.60 -15.40 2.67
CA ASP A 50 0.59 -16.20 1.93
C ASP A 50 -0.67 -15.41 1.56
N LEU A 51 -0.46 -14.22 0.97
CA LEU A 51 -1.54 -13.30 0.62
C LEU A 51 -2.13 -13.70 -0.74
N PRO A 52 -3.46 -13.57 -0.93
CA PRO A 52 -4.05 -13.65 -2.26
C PRO A 52 -3.35 -12.69 -3.20
N THR A 53 -2.89 -13.22 -4.33
CA THR A 53 -2.08 -12.50 -5.29
C THR A 53 -2.56 -12.78 -6.70
N ALA A 54 -2.54 -11.75 -7.52
CA ALA A 54 -2.87 -11.84 -8.93
C ALA A 54 -1.85 -11.03 -9.74
N CYS A 55 -1.68 -11.38 -11.00
CA CYS A 55 -0.81 -10.66 -11.90
C CYS A 55 -1.47 -10.47 -13.27
N LEU A 56 -1.32 -9.26 -13.80
CA LEU A 56 -1.73 -8.93 -15.16
C LEU A 56 -0.48 -8.69 -16.02
N ARG A 57 -0.47 -9.29 -17.20
CA ARG A 57 0.59 -9.19 -18.21
C ARG A 57 -0.05 -9.02 -19.57
N GLU A 58 -0.08 -7.79 -20.08
CA GLU A 58 -0.56 -7.49 -21.43
C GLU A 58 0.54 -6.79 -22.23
N ALA A 59 0.66 -7.10 -23.52
CA ALA A 59 1.80 -6.69 -24.35
C ALA A 59 1.96 -5.16 -24.51
N HIS A 60 0.88 -4.40 -24.30
CA HIS A 60 0.83 -2.95 -24.50
C HIS A 60 0.54 -2.16 -23.22
N LEU A 61 0.35 -2.85 -22.09
CA LEU A 61 0.07 -2.23 -20.80
C LEU A 61 1.22 -2.53 -19.83
N PRO A 62 1.40 -1.70 -18.79
CA PRO A 62 2.32 -2.04 -17.72
C PRO A 62 1.91 -3.38 -17.09
N SER A 63 2.91 -4.17 -16.72
CA SER A 63 2.69 -5.38 -15.94
C SER A 63 2.37 -5.00 -14.49
N VAL A 64 1.32 -5.58 -13.93
CA VAL A 64 0.90 -5.31 -12.56
C VAL A 64 0.92 -6.60 -11.75
N ASP A 65 1.62 -6.59 -10.62
CA ASP A 65 1.49 -7.59 -9.57
C ASP A 65 0.65 -7.00 -8.45
N ALA A 66 -0.31 -7.75 -7.92
CA ALA A 66 -1.18 -7.29 -6.85
C ALA A 66 -1.22 -8.29 -5.69
N TRP A 67 -1.35 -7.76 -4.48
CA TRP A 67 -1.58 -8.51 -3.25
C TRP A 67 -2.76 -7.88 -2.53
N ALA A 68 -3.76 -8.68 -2.16
CA ALA A 68 -4.89 -8.21 -1.35
C ALA A 68 -4.50 -8.13 0.13
N LEU A 69 -4.85 -7.01 0.77
CA LEU A 69 -4.71 -6.80 2.21
C LEU A 69 -5.90 -6.01 2.73
N LEU A 70 -6.69 -6.61 3.63
CA LEU A 70 -7.75 -5.91 4.37
C LEU A 70 -8.69 -5.15 3.41
N ASP A 71 -8.76 -3.82 3.52
CA ASP A 71 -9.59 -2.91 2.71
C ASP A 71 -8.98 -2.53 1.35
N GLY A 72 -7.87 -3.16 0.96
CA GLY A 72 -7.15 -2.78 -0.24
C GLY A 72 -5.99 -3.73 -0.54
N GLY A 73 -4.78 -3.19 -0.67
CA GLY A 73 -3.66 -4.03 -1.04
C GLY A 73 -2.39 -3.29 -1.41
N VAL A 74 -1.46 -4.05 -1.98
CA VAL A 74 -0.26 -3.51 -2.60
C VAL A 74 -0.29 -3.86 -4.08
N ILE A 75 0.05 -2.90 -4.93
CA ILE A 75 0.39 -3.19 -6.33
C ILE A 75 1.85 -2.87 -6.60
N SER A 76 2.46 -3.65 -7.48
CA SER A 76 3.71 -3.30 -8.14
C SER A 76 3.51 -3.22 -9.64
N VAL A 77 3.82 -2.04 -10.18
CA VAL A 77 3.76 -1.72 -11.59
C VAL A 77 5.16 -1.80 -12.17
N SER A 78 5.34 -2.62 -13.20
CA SER A 78 6.55 -2.69 -14.01
C SER A 78 6.24 -2.11 -15.38
N SER A 79 6.91 -1.03 -15.76
CA SER A 79 6.71 -0.40 -17.07
C SER A 79 7.38 -1.23 -18.16
N VAL A 80 6.67 -1.41 -19.27
CA VAL A 80 7.26 -1.84 -20.53
C VAL A 80 7.59 -0.58 -21.32
N THR A 81 8.85 -0.16 -21.32
CA THR A 81 9.32 0.81 -22.31
C THR A 81 9.61 0.05 -23.60
N VAL A 82 8.66 0.01 -24.53
CA VAL A 82 8.97 -0.39 -25.91
C VAL A 82 9.80 0.75 -26.52
N ALA A 83 11.08 0.49 -26.77
CA ALA A 83 11.96 1.44 -27.44
C ALA A 83 11.35 1.84 -28.81
N GLY A 84 11.06 3.13 -28.99
CA GLY A 84 10.52 3.67 -30.24
C GLY A 84 9.00 3.87 -30.29
N ALA A 85 8.25 3.47 -29.25
CA ALA A 85 6.84 3.84 -29.15
C ALA A 85 6.70 5.26 -28.60
N THR A 86 6.32 6.22 -29.45
CA THR A 86 5.73 7.47 -28.97
C THR A 86 4.40 7.11 -28.30
N PRO A 87 4.21 7.41 -27.00
CA PRO A 87 2.93 7.15 -26.36
C PRO A 87 1.87 7.97 -27.10
N GLU A 88 0.89 7.29 -27.72
CA GLU A 88 -0.33 7.96 -28.14
C GLU A 88 -0.96 8.65 -26.92
N PRO A 89 -1.68 9.76 -27.11
CA PRO A 89 -2.42 10.38 -26.04
C PRO A 89 -3.56 9.44 -25.60
N ALA A 90 -3.25 8.53 -24.68
CA ALA A 90 -4.27 7.76 -23.98
C ALA A 90 -5.12 8.73 -23.15
N TRP A 91 -6.44 8.51 -23.12
CA TRP A 91 -7.36 9.31 -22.30
C TRP A 91 -7.02 9.29 -20.80
N SER A 92 -6.22 8.31 -20.36
CA SER A 92 -5.58 8.29 -19.05
C SER A 92 -4.14 7.76 -19.18
N PRO A 93 -3.13 8.46 -18.64
CA PRO A 93 -1.75 8.00 -18.72
C PRO A 93 -1.57 6.69 -17.92
N PRO A 94 -0.72 5.76 -18.41
CA PRO A 94 -0.43 4.52 -17.69
C PRO A 94 0.21 4.82 -16.34
N LEU A 95 0.04 3.90 -15.38
CA LEU A 95 0.70 4.03 -14.08
C LEU A 95 2.22 4.01 -14.25
N SER A 96 2.89 4.94 -13.55
CA SER A 96 4.33 4.93 -13.49
C SER A 96 4.84 3.69 -12.74
N ALA A 97 5.99 3.18 -13.17
CA ALA A 97 6.64 2.05 -12.53
C ALA A 97 6.90 2.32 -11.04
N GLY A 98 6.64 1.33 -10.19
CA GLY A 98 6.82 1.45 -8.75
C GLY A 98 5.86 0.57 -7.96
N MET A 99 5.81 0.81 -6.65
CA MET A 99 4.84 0.15 -5.77
C MET A 99 3.94 1.16 -5.09
N ARG A 100 2.70 0.76 -4.88
CA ARG A 100 1.66 1.56 -4.22
C ARG A 100 0.93 0.72 -3.20
N VAL A 101 0.60 1.34 -2.07
CA VAL A 101 -0.34 0.83 -1.08
C VAL A 101 -1.70 1.47 -1.35
N ILE A 102 -2.75 0.67 -1.35
CA ILE A 102 -4.14 1.07 -1.56
C ILE A 102 -4.93 0.68 -0.31
N GLY A 103 -5.75 1.59 0.20
CA GLY A 103 -6.57 1.38 1.40
C GLY A 103 -5.87 1.87 2.66
N PHE A 104 -6.66 2.46 3.56
CA PHE A 104 -6.14 3.04 4.80
C PHE A 104 -5.79 1.96 5.82
N ARG A 105 -6.55 0.87 5.89
CA ARG A 105 -6.24 -0.24 6.81
C ARG A 105 -5.00 -1.00 6.35
N ALA A 106 -4.84 -1.24 5.04
CA ALA A 106 -3.61 -1.76 4.47
C ALA A 106 -2.40 -0.85 4.78
N PHE A 107 -2.56 0.47 4.62
CA PHE A 107 -1.54 1.44 5.00
C PHE A 107 -1.17 1.38 6.49
N ARG A 108 -2.15 1.39 7.40
CA ARG A 108 -1.90 1.34 8.85
C ARG A 108 -1.19 0.06 9.26
N LEU A 109 -1.57 -1.07 8.69
CA LEU A 109 -0.91 -2.34 8.91
C LEU A 109 0.56 -2.24 8.48
N LEU A 110 0.84 -1.79 7.25
CA LEU A 110 2.20 -1.72 6.74
C LEU A 110 3.08 -0.71 7.47
N VAL A 111 2.52 0.40 7.96
CA VAL A 111 3.24 1.34 8.84
C VAL A 111 3.72 0.63 10.11
N ALA A 112 2.85 -0.15 10.75
CA ALA A 112 3.20 -0.92 11.94
C ALA A 112 4.24 -2.02 11.64
N GLU A 113 4.03 -2.78 10.57
CA GLU A 113 4.90 -3.90 10.17
C GLU A 113 6.29 -3.47 9.70
N LEU A 114 6.39 -2.31 9.07
CA LEU A 114 7.67 -1.73 8.67
C LEU A 114 8.37 -0.99 9.82
N ALA A 115 7.74 -0.92 11.00
CA ALA A 115 8.19 -0.18 12.18
C ALA A 115 8.45 1.31 11.88
N LEU A 116 7.55 1.92 11.10
CA LEU A 116 7.59 3.34 10.77
C LEU A 116 6.92 4.16 11.87
N ALA A 117 7.41 5.38 12.10
CA ALA A 117 6.68 6.33 12.94
C ALA A 117 5.42 6.78 12.18
N GLY A 118 4.27 6.20 12.50
CA GLY A 118 2.99 6.40 11.80
C GLY A 118 2.31 7.75 12.08
N PRO A 119 1.21 8.07 11.36
CA PRO A 119 0.43 9.27 11.65
C PRO A 119 -0.18 9.19 13.05
N SER A 120 -0.01 10.22 13.86
CA SER A 120 -0.57 10.30 15.22
C SER A 120 -2.07 10.57 15.25
N SER A 121 -2.63 11.04 14.13
CA SER A 121 -4.07 11.26 13.94
C SER A 121 -4.59 10.51 12.72
N THR A 122 -5.91 10.38 12.63
CA THR A 122 -6.61 9.91 11.44
C THR A 122 -6.33 10.83 10.25
N LEU A 123 -6.09 10.25 9.07
CA LEU A 123 -5.94 10.98 7.82
C LEU A 123 -7.32 11.41 7.26
N PRO A 124 -7.37 12.41 6.36
CA PRO A 124 -8.61 12.76 5.68
C PRO A 124 -9.21 11.54 4.95
N GLY A 125 -10.49 11.27 5.18
CA GLY A 125 -11.20 10.12 4.59
C GLY A 125 -10.87 8.76 5.22
N GLU A 126 -9.94 8.69 6.17
CA GLU A 126 -9.59 7.44 6.84
C GLU A 126 -10.68 7.02 7.84
N PRO A 127 -11.18 5.76 7.76
CA PRO A 127 -12.07 5.23 8.77
C PRO A 127 -11.34 5.04 10.10
N SER A 128 -12.01 5.40 11.21
CA SER A 128 -11.48 5.14 12.55
C SER A 128 -11.29 3.65 12.75
N THR A 129 -10.04 3.23 12.94
CA THR A 129 -9.67 1.82 13.04
C THR A 129 -8.80 1.63 14.28
N ASP A 130 -9.17 0.67 15.14
CA ASP A 130 -8.35 0.24 16.27
C ASP A 130 -7.14 -0.58 15.75
N PRO A 131 -5.89 -0.21 16.08
CA PRO A 131 -4.69 -0.91 15.63
C PRO A 131 -4.63 -2.39 16.06
N ASP A 132 -5.13 -2.73 17.25
CA ASP A 132 -5.10 -4.12 17.73
C ASP A 132 -6.13 -4.97 16.99
N ALA A 133 -7.35 -4.45 16.80
CA ALA A 133 -8.36 -5.08 15.96
C ALA A 133 -7.89 -5.24 14.49
N LEU A 134 -7.13 -4.26 13.97
CA LEU A 134 -6.54 -4.32 12.64
C LEU A 134 -5.56 -5.49 12.50
N ARG A 135 -4.65 -5.64 13.47
CA ARG A 135 -3.68 -6.74 13.48
C ARG A 135 -4.39 -8.08 13.64
N ALA A 136 -5.34 -8.19 14.56
CA ALA A 136 -6.14 -9.40 14.75
C ALA A 136 -6.91 -9.80 13.48
N ALA A 137 -7.49 -8.83 12.77
CA ALA A 137 -8.19 -9.08 11.50
C ALA A 137 -7.24 -9.57 10.41
N PHE A 138 -6.01 -9.04 10.36
CA PHE A 138 -5.00 -9.53 9.44
C PHE A 138 -4.57 -10.95 9.80
N GLU A 139 -4.21 -11.22 11.06
CA GLU A 139 -3.73 -12.54 11.51
C GLU A 139 -4.79 -13.63 11.41
N GLY A 140 -6.04 -13.30 11.70
CA GLY A 140 -7.19 -14.21 11.61
C GLY A 140 -7.77 -14.39 10.20
N ARG A 141 -7.15 -13.79 9.16
CA ARG A 141 -7.64 -13.89 7.78
C ARG A 141 -7.65 -15.34 7.32
N VAL A 142 -8.69 -15.70 6.56
CA VAL A 142 -8.76 -16.95 5.81
C VAL A 142 -8.86 -16.57 4.34
N PRO A 143 -7.93 -17.01 3.48
CA PRO A 143 -8.05 -16.78 2.04
C PRO A 143 -9.38 -17.31 1.52
N ASP A 144 -10.11 -16.47 0.79
CA ASP A 144 -11.43 -16.78 0.26
C ASP A 144 -11.59 -16.21 -1.16
N GLY A 145 -12.77 -16.44 -1.75
CA GLY A 145 -13.08 -15.93 -3.09
C GLY A 145 -13.04 -14.41 -3.17
N ALA A 146 -13.52 -13.71 -2.14
CA ALA A 146 -13.58 -12.25 -2.13
C ALA A 146 -12.18 -11.61 -2.10
N THR A 147 -11.28 -12.15 -1.28
CA THR A 147 -9.89 -11.67 -1.21
C THR A 147 -9.09 -12.00 -2.46
N THR A 148 -9.42 -13.09 -3.15
CA THR A 148 -8.87 -13.41 -4.48
C THR A 148 -9.37 -12.42 -5.54
N GLU A 149 -10.68 -12.17 -5.59
CA GLU A 149 -11.30 -11.19 -6.49
C GLU A 149 -10.72 -9.78 -6.28
N GLN A 150 -10.48 -9.40 -5.02
CA GLN A 150 -9.81 -8.14 -4.69
C GLN A 150 -8.40 -8.06 -5.27
N ALA A 151 -7.60 -9.13 -5.18
CA ALA A 151 -6.27 -9.16 -5.77
C ALA A 151 -6.33 -9.04 -7.30
N GLU A 152 -7.28 -9.74 -7.93
CA GLU A 152 -7.51 -9.67 -9.38
C GLU A 152 -7.92 -8.25 -9.81
N LEU A 153 -8.86 -7.63 -9.10
CA LEU A 153 -9.31 -6.26 -9.37
C LEU A 153 -8.18 -5.24 -9.22
N LEU A 154 -7.31 -5.41 -8.23
CA LEU A 154 -6.11 -4.60 -8.09
C LEU A 154 -5.12 -4.82 -9.26
N ALA A 155 -4.99 -6.05 -9.76
CA ALA A 155 -4.11 -6.37 -10.88
C ALA A 155 -4.58 -5.73 -12.20
N THR A 156 -5.87 -5.41 -12.35
CA THR A 156 -6.38 -4.70 -13.54
C THR A 156 -6.09 -3.20 -13.55
N CYS A 157 -5.49 -2.65 -12.49
CA CYS A 157 -5.19 -1.22 -12.38
C CYS A 157 -3.94 -0.85 -13.20
N THR A 158 -4.12 -0.56 -14.49
CA THR A 158 -3.01 -0.20 -15.40
C THR A 158 -2.81 1.30 -15.60
N ASP A 159 -3.80 2.11 -15.22
CA ASP A 159 -3.81 3.58 -15.34
C ASP A 159 -4.38 4.24 -14.08
N ARG A 160 -4.30 5.58 -14.02
CA ARG A 160 -4.76 6.34 -12.84
C ARG A 160 -6.28 6.28 -12.64
N SER A 161 -7.05 6.17 -13.73
CA SER A 161 -8.51 6.15 -13.67
C SER A 161 -9.01 4.82 -13.13
N SER A 162 -8.48 3.70 -13.64
CA SER A 162 -8.78 2.36 -13.13
C SER A 162 -8.40 2.25 -11.64
N LEU A 163 -7.21 2.72 -11.25
CA LEU A 163 -6.81 2.68 -9.84
C LEU A 163 -7.72 3.50 -8.92
N ARG A 164 -8.15 4.69 -9.36
CA ARG A 164 -9.09 5.53 -8.59
C ARG A 164 -10.43 4.84 -8.38
N TRP A 165 -10.98 4.23 -9.44
CA TRP A 165 -12.25 3.50 -9.36
C TRP A 165 -12.15 2.30 -8.42
N VAL A 166 -11.09 1.50 -8.55
CA VAL A 166 -10.87 0.33 -7.69
C VAL A 166 -10.66 0.75 -6.24
N ALA A 167 -9.86 1.78 -5.97
CA ALA A 167 -9.65 2.29 -4.61
C ALA A 167 -10.97 2.75 -3.97
N ALA A 168 -11.84 3.44 -4.73
CA ALA A 168 -13.15 3.88 -4.24
C ALA A 168 -14.11 2.71 -4.00
N ALA A 169 -14.10 1.70 -4.86
CA ALA A 169 -14.90 0.49 -4.70
C ALA A 169 -14.50 -0.29 -3.45
N LEU A 170 -13.20 -0.45 -3.20
CA LEU A 170 -12.68 -1.16 -2.02
C LEU A 170 -12.86 -0.38 -0.71
N ALA A 171 -12.88 0.96 -0.77
CA ALA A 171 -13.11 1.81 0.39
C ALA A 171 -14.59 1.84 0.85
N SER A 172 -15.52 1.37 0.02
CA SER A 172 -16.94 1.34 0.35
C SER A 172 -17.24 0.10 1.21
N PRO A 173 -17.81 0.24 2.42
CA PRO A 173 -18.22 -0.93 3.20
C PRO A 173 -19.32 -1.68 2.45
N GLY A 174 -19.07 -2.95 2.16
CA GLY A 174 -20.09 -3.91 1.72
C GLY A 174 -21.06 -4.29 2.82
#